data_AF-A0A7J7P0N8-F1
#
_entry.id   AF-A0A7J7P0N8-F1
#
_cell.length_a   1.000
_cell.length_b   1.000
_cell.length_c   1.000
_cell.angle_alpha   90.00
_cell.angle_beta   90.00
_cell.angle_gamma   90.00
#
_symmetry.space_group_name_H-M   'P 1'
#
loop_
_entity.id
_entity.type
_entity.pdbx_description
1 polymer ?
#
loop_
_entity_poly.entity_id
_entity_poly.type
_entity_poly.pdbx_seq_one_letter_code
_entity_poly.pdbx_strand_id
1 'polypeptide(L)'
;ENAASRKPHRYRPGTVALREIRRYQKSCELLIPAAPFVRVVREITYYFSNEVTRWTAEALTAIQEVNILCVAYASKEFTLV
;
A
#
# COMPACT_ATOMS: atom_id res chain seq x y z
N GLU A 1 39.13 4.70 -28.22
CA GLU A 1 37.95 5.57 -28.45
C GLU A 1 37.40 6.10 -27.13
N ASN A 2 36.98 7.36 -27.06
CA ASN A 2 36.38 7.96 -25.85
C ASN A 2 34.87 7.64 -25.79
N ALA A 3 34.50 6.62 -25.01
CA ALA A 3 33.10 6.35 -24.68
C ALA A 3 32.61 7.41 -23.69
N ALA A 4 31.96 8.46 -24.19
CA ALA A 4 31.27 9.46 -23.38
C ALA A 4 30.25 8.75 -22.48
N SER A 5 30.58 8.62 -21.19
CA SER A 5 29.65 8.14 -20.17
C SER A 5 28.43 9.06 -20.16
N ARG A 6 27.30 8.56 -20.66
CA ARG A 6 26.05 9.33 -20.66
C ARG A 6 25.67 9.57 -19.22
N LYS A 7 25.57 10.84 -18.83
CA LYS A 7 25.16 11.24 -17.47
C LYS A 7 23.85 10.50 -17.12
N PRO A 8 23.74 9.91 -15.92
CA PRO A 8 22.53 9.21 -15.52
C PRO A 8 21.33 10.16 -15.61
N HIS A 9 20.30 9.74 -16.35
CA HIS A 9 19.09 10.54 -16.52
C HIS A 9 18.39 10.70 -15.17
N ARG A 10 18.34 11.94 -14.67
CA ARG A 10 17.67 12.27 -13.41
C ARG A 10 16.26 12.76 -13.70
N TYR A 11 15.27 12.06 -13.16
CA TYR A 11 13.88 12.50 -13.22
C TYR A 11 13.67 13.76 -12.39
N ARG A 12 12.75 14.63 -12.83
CA ARG A 12 12.34 15.80 -12.05
C ARG A 12 11.69 15.34 -10.74
N PRO A 13 11.86 16.09 -9.63
CA PRO A 13 11.14 15.81 -8.39
C PRO A 13 9.64 15.75 -8.70
N GLY A 14 8.95 14.74 -8.17
CA GLY A 14 7.52 14.48 -8.44
C GLY A 14 7.23 13.55 -9.63
N THR A 15 8.10 13.43 -10.63
CA THR A 15 7.85 12.53 -11.79
C THR A 15 7.83 11.05 -11.39
N VAL A 16 8.74 10.64 -10.49
CA VAL A 16 8.78 9.26 -9.97
C VAL A 16 7.58 8.98 -9.07
N ALA A 17 7.22 9.92 -8.20
CA ALA A 17 6.07 9.82 -7.31
C ALA A 17 4.75 9.67 -8.09
N LEU A 18 4.51 10.50 -9.12
CA LEU A 18 3.32 10.39 -9.97
C LEU A 18 3.26 9.07 -10.74
N ARG A 19 4.41 8.53 -11.15
CA ARG A 19 4.48 7.22 -11.81
C ARG A 19 4.14 6.09 -10.85
N GLU A 20 4.64 6.15 -9.61
CA GLU A 20 4.32 5.18 -8.56
C GLU A 20 2.85 5.25 -8.17
N ILE A 21 2.30 6.46 -7.98
CA ILE A 21 0.86 6.67 -7.73
C ILE A 21 0.01 6.02 -8.83
N ARG A 22 0.32 6.30 -10.11
CA ARG A 22 -0.42 5.69 -11.23
C ARG A 22 -0.27 4.17 -11.30
N ARG A 23 0.88 3.63 -10.91
CA ARG A 23 1.11 2.18 -10.83
C ARG A 23 0.23 1.56 -9.75
N TYR A 24 0.28 2.10 -8.52
CA TYR A 24 -0.50 1.60 -7.39
C TYR A 24 -2.01 1.83 -7.54
N GLN A 25 -2.43 2.84 -8.31
CA GLN A 25 -3.83 3.04 -8.68
C GLN A 25 -4.32 2.03 -9.73
N LYS A 26 -3.42 1.50 -10.57
CA LYS A 26 -3.76 0.55 -11.63
C LYS A 26 -3.74 -0.90 -11.15
N SER A 27 -2.88 -1.22 -10.18
CA SER A 27 -2.79 -2.53 -9.55
C SER A 27 -3.06 -2.42 -8.06
N CYS A 28 -4.15 -3.01 -7.59
CA CYS A 28 -4.47 -3.16 -6.17
C CYS A 28 -3.64 -4.29 -5.52
N GLU A 29 -2.32 -4.23 -5.66
CA GLU A 29 -1.44 -5.18 -4.95
C GLU A 29 -1.38 -4.81 -3.46
N LEU A 30 -1.23 -5.82 -2.61
CA LEU A 30 -1.07 -5.65 -1.17
C LEU A 30 0.25 -4.92 -0.89
N LEU A 31 0.19 -3.59 -0.67
CA LEU A 31 1.36 -2.75 -0.38
C LEU A 31 2.02 -3.09 0.96
N ILE A 32 1.25 -3.64 1.89
CA ILE A 32 1.69 -4.03 3.22
C ILE A 32 1.89 -5.56 3.21
N PRO A 33 3.06 -6.07 3.62
CA PRO A 33 3.28 -7.50 3.76
C PRO A 33 2.25 -8.11 4.74
N ALA A 34 1.76 -9.32 4.45
CA ALA A 34 0.70 -9.95 5.24
C ALA A 34 1.11 -10.18 6.71
N ALA A 35 2.37 -10.50 6.98
CA ALA A 35 2.85 -10.81 8.34
C ALA A 35 2.69 -9.63 9.34
N PRO A 36 3.19 -8.41 9.08
CA PRO A 36 2.94 -7.27 9.96
C PRO A 36 1.47 -6.87 10.03
N PHE A 37 0.72 -7.01 8.94
CA PHE A 37 -0.72 -6.71 8.92
C PHE A 37 -1.52 -7.60 9.88
N VAL A 38 -1.29 -8.92 9.82
CA VAL A 38 -1.94 -9.89 10.71
C VAL A 38 -1.60 -9.63 12.17
N ARG A 39 -0.37 -9.18 12.48
CA ARG A 39 0.02 -8.82 13.86
C ARG A 39 -0.80 -7.66 14.40
N VAL A 40 -0.95 -6.58 13.61
CA VAL A 40 -1.74 -5.41 14.00
C VAL A 40 -3.22 -5.76 14.17
N VAL A 41 -3.79 -6.54 13.26
CA VAL A 41 -5.20 -6.99 13.38
C VAL A 41 -5.40 -7.76 14.68
N ARG A 42 -4.50 -8.67 15.04
CA ARG A 42 -4.58 -9.43 16.30
C ARG A 42 -4.42 -8.56 17.53
N GLU A 43 -3.51 -7.59 17.50
CA GLU A 43 -3.29 -6.65 18.60
C GLU A 43 -4.56 -5.80 18.87
N ILE A 44 -5.15 -5.25 17.81
CA ILE A 44 -6.41 -4.51 17.90
C ILE A 44 -7.54 -5.41 18.40
N THR A 45 -7.66 -6.63 17.87
CA THR A 45 -8.71 -7.57 18.29
C THR A 45 -8.59 -7.92 19.76
N TYR A 46 -7.36 -8.20 20.24
CA TYR A 46 -7.08 -8.48 21.63
C TYR A 46 -7.45 -7.29 22.55
N TYR A 47 -7.22 -6.06 22.08
CA TYR A 47 -7.61 -4.87 22.82
C TYR A 47 -9.13 -4.73 23.00
N PHE A 48 -9.94 -5.08 21.98
CA PHE A 48 -11.40 -4.90 22.02
C PHE A 48 -12.17 -6.12 22.55
N SER A 49 -11.74 -7.33 22.20
CA SER A 49 -12.40 -8.58 22.60
C SER A 49 -11.38 -9.71 22.75
N ASN A 50 -11.06 -10.06 24.00
CA ASN A 50 -10.13 -11.15 24.32
C ASN A 50 -10.65 -12.56 23.93
N GLU A 51 -11.93 -12.69 23.62
CA GLU A 51 -12.56 -13.96 23.23
C GLU A 51 -12.26 -14.35 21.77
N VAL A 52 -11.95 -13.36 20.92
CA VAL A 52 -11.71 -13.59 19.48
C VAL A 52 -10.22 -13.85 19.26
N THR A 53 -9.83 -15.11 19.41
CA THR A 53 -8.43 -15.56 19.28
C THR A 53 -8.09 -16.13 17.91
N ARG A 54 -9.10 -16.48 17.10
CA ARG A 54 -8.92 -17.19 15.82
C ARG A 54 -9.50 -16.40 14.66
N TRP A 55 -8.66 -16.13 13.68
CA TRP A 55 -9.01 -15.45 12.44
C TRP A 55 -8.94 -16.43 11.26
N THR A 56 -9.93 -16.41 10.38
CA THR A 56 -9.87 -17.11 9.09
C THR A 56 -8.97 -16.34 8.12
N ALA A 57 -8.32 -17.04 7.19
CA ALA A 57 -7.48 -16.40 6.18
C ALA A 57 -8.30 -15.43 5.30
N GLU A 58 -9.53 -15.81 4.95
CA GLU A 58 -10.46 -15.00 4.15
C GLU A 58 -10.82 -13.68 4.84
N ALA A 59 -11.09 -13.70 6.14
CA ALA A 59 -11.40 -12.49 6.89
C ALA A 59 -10.22 -11.52 6.95
N LEU A 60 -8.99 -12.04 7.11
CA LEU A 60 -7.78 -11.23 7.10
C LEU A 60 -7.56 -10.57 5.73
N THR A 61 -7.77 -11.32 4.64
CA THR A 61 -7.68 -10.77 3.27
C THR A 61 -8.74 -9.70 3.03
N ALA A 62 -9.99 -9.94 3.44
CA ALA A 62 -11.08 -8.97 3.28
C ALA A 62 -10.80 -7.66 4.04
N ILE A 63 -10.29 -7.75 5.27
CA ILE A 63 -9.89 -6.56 6.05
C ILE A 63 -8.74 -5.82 5.35
N GLN A 64 -7.81 -6.56 4.74
CA GLN A 64 -6.69 -5.97 3.99
C GLN A 64 -7.14 -5.25 2.72
N GLU A 65 -8.10 -5.82 1.97
CA GLU A 65 -8.64 -5.23 0.74
C GLU A 65 -9.38 -3.92 0.99
N VAL A 66 -10.20 -3.83 2.04
CA VAL A 66 -10.93 -2.60 2.40
C VAL A 66 -9.97 -1.46 2.75
N ASN A 67 -8.88 -1.78 3.45
CA ASN A 67 -7.91 -0.79 3.89
C ASN A 67 -7.14 -0.18 2.69
N ILE A 68 -6.79 -1.02 1.70
CA ILE A 68 -6.13 -0.57 0.47
C ILE A 68 -7.10 0.24 -0.41
N LEU A 69 -8.37 -0.14 -0.46
CA LEU A 69 -9.40 0.64 -1.17
C LEU A 69 -9.55 2.04 -0.55
N CYS A 70 -9.58 2.15 0.78
CA CYS A 70 -9.70 3.44 1.47
C CYS A 70 -8.55 4.41 1.14
N VAL A 71 -7.30 3.95 1.11
CA VAL A 71 -6.16 4.79 0.71
C VAL A 71 -6.24 5.22 -0.76
N ALA A 72 -6.72 4.32 -1.64
CA ALA A 72 -6.95 4.66 -3.04
C ALA A 72 -8.08 5.71 -3.22
N TYR A 73 -9.15 5.63 -2.42
CA TYR A 73 -10.23 6.63 -2.39
C TYR A 73 -9.76 7.97 -1.80
N ALA A 74 -9.06 7.96 -0.67
CA ALA A 74 -8.49 9.18 -0.06
C ALA A 74 -7.51 9.90 -1.00
N SER A 75 -6.76 9.14 -1.83
CA SER A 75 -5.88 9.72 -2.85
C SER A 75 -6.65 10.35 -4.02
N LYS A 76 -7.86 9.85 -4.34
CA LYS A 76 -8.72 10.47 -5.37
C LYS A 76 -9.28 11.81 -4.88
N GLU A 77 -9.62 11.93 -3.60
CA GLU A 77 -10.06 13.21 -3.01
C GLU A 77 -8.95 14.25 -2.96
N PHE A 78 -7.69 13.88 -2.71
CA PHE A 78 -6.57 14.83 -2.76
C PHE A 78 -6.23 15.33 -4.19
N THR A 79 -6.68 14.62 -5.24
CA THR A 79 -6.50 15.06 -6.64
C THR A 79 -7.64 16.00 -7.09
N LEU A 80 -8.73 16.08 -6.35
CA LEU A 80 -9.91 16.90 -6.66
C LEU A 80 -9.99 18.21 -5.84
N VAL A 81 -8.91 18.60 -5.14
CA VAL A 81 -8.75 19.92 -4.51
C VAL A 81 -7.64 20.70 -5.21
#